data_AF-A0A2Z7BSP1-F1
#
_entry.id   AF-A0A2Z7BSP1-F1
#
_cell.length_a   1.000
_cell.length_b   1.000
_cell.length_c   1.000
_cell.angle_alpha   90.00
_cell.angle_beta   90.00
_cell.angle_gamma   90.00
#
_symmetry.space_group_name_H-M   'P 1'
#
loop_
_entity.id
_entity.type
_entity.pdbx_description
1 polymer ?
#
loop_
_entity_poly.entity_id
_entity_poly.type
_entity_poly.pdbx_seq_one_letter_code
_entity_poly.pdbx_strand_id
1 'polypeptide(L)'
;MRSTAATMDLSLLRTAPSTATVPSPVFNVGGKKLALTGIAVSPPSDGRVCCTFGKRELMFIATTSFFLPGAKFSAAQDVNLRLQEEINRVLSKGNAAGLLRLVFHDAGTFDKIENTGGMNGSIIYELDRLENTGLKRSLKILEKVKAEVDSVRPVSWADLIAAAGAYAVSICGGPNINVDLGRVDAMVPDPEGRLPEETQGVASVKQSFKRKGFSTQELVALSGAHTLGNKGFGNPTVFDNSYYKVLLEKPWSSSDGMSGMIGLPSDRALVQDDECLRWISKYAVDQDLFFEDFKNAYIKLVNSGAKWNWST
;
A
#
# COMPACT_ATOMS: atom_id res chain seq x y z
N MET A 1 14.83 -61.70 34.83
CA MET A 1 15.21 -61.02 33.58
C MET A 1 15.19 -59.51 33.85
N ARG A 2 16.35 -58.91 34.19
CA ARG A 2 17.09 -57.86 33.41
C ARG A 2 16.15 -56.76 32.89
N SER A 3 16.06 -55.57 33.46
CA SER A 3 17.03 -54.45 33.65
C SER A 3 17.72 -53.99 32.36
N THR A 4 17.38 -52.77 31.93
CA THR A 4 18.23 -51.86 31.14
C THR A 4 17.80 -50.42 31.43
N ALA A 5 18.52 -49.76 32.34
CA ALA A 5 18.63 -48.30 32.41
C ALA A 5 19.99 -47.92 31.82
N ALA A 6 20.02 -47.00 30.85
CA ALA A 6 21.23 -46.53 30.22
C ALA A 6 21.83 -45.37 31.02
N THR A 7 23.02 -45.57 31.54
CA THR A 7 23.93 -44.58 32.14
C THR A 7 24.60 -43.75 31.03
N MET A 8 24.60 -42.42 31.16
CA MET A 8 25.45 -41.52 30.40
C MET A 8 26.68 -41.13 31.22
N ASP A 9 27.84 -41.31 30.61
CA ASP A 9 29.19 -41.07 31.13
C ASP A 9 29.50 -39.56 31.17
N LEU A 10 29.85 -39.09 32.36
CA LEU A 10 30.24 -37.71 32.66
C LEU A 10 31.75 -37.69 32.94
N SER A 11 32.58 -37.74 31.90
CA SER A 11 34.02 -37.50 32.07
C SER A 11 34.71 -37.10 30.78
N LEU A 12 34.63 -35.81 30.41
CA LEU A 12 35.61 -35.11 29.56
C LEU A 12 35.20 -33.62 29.46
N LEU A 13 35.76 -32.77 30.32
CA LEU A 13 36.62 -31.68 29.86
C LEU A 13 37.29 -30.98 31.04
N ARG A 14 38.59 -30.83 30.87
CA ARG A 14 39.61 -30.27 31.76
C ARG A 14 39.53 -28.73 31.78
N THR A 15 39.70 -28.17 32.98
CA THR A 15 40.53 -27.00 33.37
C THR A 15 40.40 -25.64 32.64
N ALA A 16 40.13 -24.61 33.46
CA ALA A 16 40.16 -23.13 33.33
C ALA A 16 41.43 -22.52 32.65
N PRO A 17 41.57 -21.18 32.36
CA PRO A 17 40.97 -20.02 33.04
C PRO A 17 40.72 -18.70 32.22
N SER A 18 40.21 -17.68 32.94
CA SER A 18 40.47 -16.22 32.85
C SER A 18 40.15 -15.38 31.60
N THR A 19 39.29 -14.38 31.82
CA THR A 19 39.28 -13.00 31.25
C THR A 19 39.52 -12.83 29.75
N ALA A 20 38.44 -12.59 29.00
CA ALA A 20 38.51 -11.90 27.71
C ALA A 20 37.35 -10.91 27.59
N THR A 21 37.67 -9.62 27.69
CA THR A 21 36.86 -8.49 27.29
C THR A 21 36.50 -8.58 25.81
N VAL A 22 35.21 -8.56 25.50
CA VAL A 22 34.70 -8.50 24.12
C VAL A 22 34.84 -7.06 23.61
N PRO A 23 35.51 -6.80 22.48
CA PRO A 23 35.58 -5.46 21.91
C PRO A 23 34.28 -5.13 21.16
N SER A 24 33.73 -3.93 21.40
CA SER A 24 32.65 -3.36 20.60
C SER A 24 33.10 -3.09 19.16
N PRO A 25 32.22 -3.23 18.16
CA PRO A 25 32.57 -3.01 16.76
C PRO A 25 32.86 -1.53 16.47
N VAL A 26 33.96 -1.26 15.78
CA VAL A 26 34.33 0.06 15.26
C VAL A 26 33.96 0.10 13.79
N PHE A 27 33.01 0.96 13.42
CA PHE A 27 32.71 1.30 12.03
C PHE A 27 33.52 2.52 11.60
N ASN A 28 34.24 2.40 10.49
CA ASN A 28 35.05 3.47 9.91
C ASN A 28 34.38 4.00 8.64
N VAL A 29 33.92 5.26 8.68
CA VAL A 29 33.44 5.99 7.50
C VAL A 29 34.10 7.37 7.52
N GLY A 30 34.92 7.68 6.52
CA GLY A 30 35.32 9.06 6.22
C GLY A 30 36.29 9.76 7.17
N GLY A 31 37.24 9.05 7.78
CA GLY A 31 38.48 9.67 8.30
C GLY A 31 38.34 10.61 9.51
N LYS A 32 37.26 10.54 10.29
CA LYS A 32 37.13 11.29 11.56
C LYS A 32 36.62 10.37 12.68
N LYS A 33 37.39 10.27 13.78
CA LYS A 33 37.05 9.53 15.01
C LYS A 33 36.12 10.39 15.88
N LEU A 34 34.89 9.94 16.14
CA LEU A 34 34.04 10.47 17.22
C LEU A 34 33.83 9.37 18.28
N ALA A 35 34.13 9.69 19.54
CA ALA A 35 33.85 8.84 20.68
C ALA A 35 32.49 9.21 21.28
N LEU A 36 31.58 8.25 21.38
CA LEU A 36 30.33 8.41 22.12
C LEU A 36 30.61 8.19 23.61
N THR A 37 30.52 9.26 24.41
CA THR A 37 30.56 9.18 25.87
C THR A 37 29.23 8.65 26.39
N GLY A 38 29.27 7.48 27.03
CA GLY A 38 28.12 6.91 27.73
C GLY A 38 27.79 7.72 28.98
N ILE A 39 26.52 8.09 29.14
CA ILE A 39 26.00 8.70 30.35
C ILE A 39 25.72 7.57 31.34
N ALA A 40 26.54 7.47 32.38
CA ALA A 40 26.27 6.65 33.56
C ALA A 40 25.42 7.45 34.56
N VAL A 41 24.30 6.88 34.98
CA VAL A 41 23.45 7.41 36.06
C VAL A 41 23.89 6.76 37.36
N SER A 42 24.35 7.57 38.32
CA SER A 42 24.62 7.18 39.70
C SER A 42 23.52 7.71 40.62
N PRO A 43 23.11 6.96 41.65
CA PRO A 43 22.75 7.54 42.94
C PRO A 43 23.65 6.93 44.04
N PRO A 44 24.07 7.67 45.08
CA PRO A 44 23.20 7.83 46.26
C PRO A 44 23.47 9.05 47.18
N SER A 45 22.55 9.34 48.10
CA SER A 45 22.78 9.78 49.51
C SER A 45 21.41 10.03 50.15
N ASP A 46 20.96 9.18 51.08
CA ASP A 46 21.22 9.13 52.53
C ASP A 46 20.40 10.17 53.34
N GLY A 47 19.67 9.68 54.35
CA GLY A 47 18.68 10.48 55.10
C GLY A 47 17.81 9.73 56.13
N ARG A 48 18.45 9.00 57.05
CA ARG A 48 18.08 8.64 58.45
C ARG A 48 16.60 8.51 58.95
N VAL A 49 16.31 7.28 59.42
CA VAL A 49 15.86 6.80 60.78
C VAL A 49 14.55 7.32 61.42
N CYS A 50 13.59 6.41 61.73
CA CYS A 50 13.31 5.87 63.10
C CYS A 50 12.06 4.95 63.16
N CYS A 51 12.27 3.72 63.67
CA CYS A 51 11.56 3.08 64.79
C CYS A 51 10.13 2.47 64.66
N THR A 52 10.12 1.15 64.88
CA THR A 52 9.23 0.31 65.72
C THR A 52 8.04 -0.48 65.14
N PHE A 53 8.16 -1.80 65.37
CA PHE A 53 7.15 -2.82 65.71
C PHE A 53 5.94 -3.09 64.79
N GLY A 54 5.93 -4.31 64.23
CA GLY A 54 4.82 -5.24 64.51
C GLY A 54 4.02 -5.80 63.34
N LYS A 55 4.07 -7.14 63.26
CA LYS A 55 3.07 -8.09 62.72
C LYS A 55 3.01 -8.33 61.20
N ARG A 56 3.48 -9.54 60.87
CA ARG A 56 3.04 -10.49 59.83
C ARG A 56 1.89 -10.03 58.93
N GLU A 57 2.16 -9.87 57.64
CA GLU A 57 1.21 -10.15 56.57
C GLU A 57 1.94 -10.79 55.38
N LEU A 58 1.26 -11.80 54.82
CA LEU A 58 1.70 -12.72 53.78
C LEU A 58 1.36 -12.09 52.42
N MET A 59 2.33 -11.50 51.72
CA MET A 59 2.11 -11.01 50.35
C MET A 59 2.37 -12.14 49.34
N PHE A 60 1.29 -12.66 48.75
CA PHE A 60 1.35 -13.46 47.54
C PHE A 60 1.84 -12.58 46.39
N ILE A 61 3.06 -12.81 45.89
CA ILE A 61 3.54 -12.19 44.65
C ILE A 61 2.82 -12.91 43.50
N ALA A 62 1.71 -12.33 43.05
CA ALA A 62 1.15 -12.68 41.75
C ALA A 62 2.12 -12.16 40.67
N THR A 63 2.91 -13.06 40.10
CA THR A 63 3.66 -12.78 38.88
C THR A 63 2.67 -12.65 37.73
N THR A 64 2.09 -11.46 37.57
CA THR A 64 1.40 -11.11 36.33
C THR A 64 2.45 -10.99 35.25
N SER A 65 2.56 -12.03 34.41
CA SER A 65 3.25 -11.96 33.14
C SER A 65 2.69 -10.79 32.35
N PHE A 66 3.43 -9.68 32.31
CA PHE A 66 3.17 -8.59 31.39
C PHE A 66 3.38 -9.13 29.98
N PHE A 67 2.28 -9.53 29.32
CA PHE A 67 2.26 -9.71 27.88
C PHE A 67 2.47 -8.35 27.22
N LEU A 68 3.70 -8.09 26.77
CA LEU A 68 4.03 -6.94 25.95
C LEU A 68 3.31 -7.04 24.58
N PRO A 69 2.54 -6.02 24.15
CA PRO A 69 1.92 -5.99 22.82
C PRO A 69 2.91 -5.75 21.65
N GLY A 70 4.22 -5.73 21.91
CA GLY A 70 5.24 -5.22 20.98
C GLY A 70 5.55 -6.09 19.76
N ALA A 71 5.22 -7.39 19.78
CA ALA A 71 5.62 -8.31 18.71
C ALA A 71 4.78 -8.17 17.42
N LYS A 72 3.51 -7.76 17.52
CA LYS A 72 2.63 -7.63 16.34
C LYS A 72 2.92 -6.38 15.51
N PHE A 73 3.33 -5.29 16.17
CA PHE A 73 3.62 -4.02 15.49
C PHE A 73 4.89 -4.10 14.63
N SER A 74 5.91 -4.83 15.11
CA SER A 74 7.17 -5.02 14.39
C SER A 74 7.03 -5.87 13.12
N ALA A 75 6.25 -6.96 13.17
CA ALA A 75 6.08 -7.85 12.00
C ALA A 75 5.24 -7.21 10.86
N ALA A 76 4.22 -6.42 11.20
CA ALA A 76 3.40 -5.72 10.21
C ALA A 76 4.17 -4.57 9.52
N GLN A 77 5.04 -3.86 10.25
CA GLN A 77 5.93 -2.86 9.66
C GLN A 77 6.98 -3.48 8.75
N ASP A 78 7.55 -4.62 9.15
CA ASP A 78 8.55 -5.35 8.37
C ASP A 78 8.00 -5.78 6.99
N VAL A 79 6.75 -6.26 6.95
CA VAL A 79 6.16 -6.71 5.68
C VAL A 79 5.76 -5.56 4.77
N ASN A 80 5.24 -4.46 5.33
CA ASN A 80 4.97 -3.26 4.54
C ASN A 80 6.25 -2.72 3.88
N LEU A 81 7.34 -2.65 4.64
CA LEU A 81 8.64 -2.22 4.11
C LEU A 81 9.13 -3.17 3.02
N ARG A 82 9.11 -4.47 3.27
CA ARG A 82 9.57 -5.45 2.28
C ARG A 82 8.72 -5.45 1.00
N LEU A 83 7.41 -5.35 1.13
CA LEU A 83 6.49 -5.25 -0.01
C LEU A 83 6.85 -4.04 -0.87
N GLN A 84 7.07 -2.88 -0.25
CA GLN A 84 7.49 -1.66 -0.96
C GLN A 84 8.86 -1.82 -1.62
N GLU A 85 9.82 -2.46 -0.96
CA GLU A 85 11.14 -2.77 -1.53
C GLU A 85 11.05 -3.67 -2.77
N GLU A 86 10.26 -4.74 -2.71
CA GLU A 86 10.12 -5.67 -3.84
C GLU A 86 9.33 -5.03 -5.01
N ILE A 87 8.32 -4.22 -4.72
CA ILE A 87 7.63 -3.42 -5.74
C ILE A 87 8.63 -2.46 -6.40
N ASN A 88 9.46 -1.75 -5.62
CA ASN A 88 10.47 -0.84 -6.13
C ASN A 88 11.47 -1.51 -7.09
N ARG A 89 11.82 -2.78 -6.85
CA ARG A 89 12.76 -3.51 -7.72
C ARG A 89 12.24 -3.76 -9.12
N VAL A 90 10.92 -3.94 -9.28
CA VAL A 90 10.34 -4.36 -10.57
C VAL A 90 9.58 -3.25 -11.28
N LEU A 91 9.07 -2.26 -10.53
CA LEU A 91 8.16 -1.26 -11.04
C LEU A 91 8.94 -0.07 -11.59
N SER A 92 8.71 0.25 -12.86
CA SER A 92 9.21 1.46 -13.50
C SER A 92 8.08 2.42 -13.81
N LYS A 93 8.39 3.72 -13.94
CA LYS A 93 7.39 4.76 -14.29
C LYS A 93 6.63 4.43 -15.58
N GLY A 94 7.30 3.78 -16.55
CA GLY A 94 6.68 3.40 -17.82
C GLY A 94 5.58 2.33 -17.71
N ASN A 95 5.53 1.58 -16.61
CA ASN A 95 4.50 0.56 -16.36
C ASN A 95 3.45 1.02 -15.32
N ALA A 96 3.63 2.19 -14.71
CA ALA A 96 2.79 2.72 -13.64
C ALA A 96 1.30 2.83 -14.04
N ALA A 97 1.02 3.36 -15.24
CA ALA A 97 -0.34 3.50 -15.76
C ALA A 97 -1.08 2.15 -15.85
N GLY A 98 -0.36 1.10 -16.26
CA GLY A 98 -0.94 -0.25 -16.36
C GLY A 98 -1.26 -0.88 -15.01
N LEU A 99 -0.57 -0.48 -13.94
CA LEU A 99 -0.84 -0.94 -12.58
C LEU A 99 -1.98 -0.16 -11.93
N LEU A 100 -2.06 1.16 -12.14
CA LEU A 100 -3.23 1.94 -11.72
C LEU A 100 -4.51 1.44 -12.40
N ARG A 101 -4.43 1.09 -13.68
CA ARG A 101 -5.55 0.45 -14.37
C ARG A 101 -5.88 -0.92 -13.75
N LEU A 102 -4.89 -1.74 -13.42
CA LEU A 102 -5.13 -3.02 -12.74
C LEU A 102 -5.88 -2.83 -11.41
N VAL A 103 -5.50 -1.83 -10.61
CA VAL A 103 -6.19 -1.48 -9.35
C VAL A 103 -7.65 -1.10 -9.60
N PHE A 104 -7.89 -0.22 -10.56
CA PHE A 104 -9.26 0.21 -10.88
C PHE A 104 -10.12 -0.95 -11.41
N HIS A 105 -9.54 -1.86 -12.19
CA HIS A 105 -10.27 -2.99 -12.75
C HIS A 105 -10.61 -4.05 -11.70
N ASP A 106 -9.77 -4.25 -10.68
CA ASP A 106 -10.10 -5.10 -9.53
C ASP A 106 -11.15 -4.40 -8.62
N ALA A 107 -10.86 -3.20 -8.13
CA ALA A 107 -11.77 -2.50 -7.21
C ALA A 107 -13.09 -2.04 -7.84
N GLY A 108 -13.08 -1.78 -9.15
CA GLY A 108 -14.20 -1.19 -9.89
C GLY A 108 -15.35 -2.15 -10.16
N THR A 109 -15.26 -3.39 -9.70
CA THR A 109 -16.39 -4.34 -9.70
C THR A 109 -17.32 -4.15 -8.49
N PHE A 110 -16.97 -3.28 -7.53
CA PHE A 110 -17.79 -3.09 -6.34
C PHE A 110 -19.19 -2.57 -6.67
N ASP A 111 -20.18 -3.17 -6.05
CA ASP A 111 -21.56 -2.71 -6.04
C ASP A 111 -22.00 -2.50 -4.59
N LYS A 112 -22.37 -1.27 -4.24
CA LYS A 112 -22.79 -0.93 -2.88
C LYS A 112 -24.16 -1.52 -2.50
N ILE A 113 -25.04 -1.71 -3.46
CA ILE A 113 -26.40 -2.24 -3.24
C ILE A 113 -26.33 -3.75 -3.06
N GLU A 114 -25.63 -4.44 -3.96
CA GLU A 114 -25.47 -5.89 -3.91
C GLU A 114 -24.41 -6.32 -2.88
N ASN A 115 -23.55 -5.39 -2.44
CA ASN A 115 -22.43 -5.62 -1.55
C ASN A 115 -21.51 -6.76 -2.03
N THR A 116 -21.19 -6.72 -3.32
CA THR A 116 -20.34 -7.71 -3.99
C THR A 116 -19.28 -7.00 -4.84
N GLY A 117 -18.21 -7.73 -5.15
CA GLY A 117 -17.02 -7.21 -5.81
C GLY A 117 -16.20 -6.23 -4.95
N GLY A 118 -15.24 -5.55 -5.58
CA GLY A 118 -14.33 -4.61 -4.92
C GLY A 118 -12.89 -5.12 -4.87
N MET A 119 -12.04 -4.44 -4.12
CA MET A 119 -10.61 -4.78 -4.04
C MET A 119 -10.43 -6.10 -3.28
N ASN A 120 -10.42 -7.20 -4.03
CA ASN A 120 -10.44 -8.56 -3.52
C ASN A 120 -9.57 -9.50 -4.36
N GLY A 121 -8.81 -9.00 -5.33
CA GLY A 121 -7.90 -9.79 -6.15
C GLY A 121 -8.60 -10.69 -7.18
N SER A 122 -9.92 -10.59 -7.39
CA SER A 122 -10.65 -11.40 -8.37
C SER A 122 -10.17 -11.18 -9.79
N ILE A 123 -9.56 -10.01 -10.09
CA ILE A 123 -9.05 -9.66 -11.42
C ILE A 123 -8.11 -10.72 -12.01
N ILE A 124 -7.43 -11.53 -11.17
CA ILE A 124 -6.56 -12.63 -11.63
C ILE A 124 -7.33 -13.71 -12.39
N TYR A 125 -8.64 -13.84 -12.16
CA TYR A 125 -9.55 -14.77 -12.83
C TYR A 125 -10.29 -14.14 -14.03
N GLU A 126 -10.05 -12.86 -14.31
CA GLU A 126 -10.89 -12.06 -15.21
C GLU A 126 -10.13 -11.48 -16.40
N LEU A 127 -8.85 -11.81 -16.55
CA LEU A 127 -7.95 -11.21 -17.55
C LEU A 127 -8.31 -11.53 -19.02
N ASP A 128 -9.20 -12.49 -19.26
CA ASP A 128 -9.70 -12.82 -20.59
C ASP A 128 -10.94 -12.01 -21.01
N ARG A 129 -11.51 -11.22 -20.09
CA ARG A 129 -12.63 -10.31 -20.38
C ARG A 129 -12.17 -9.14 -21.25
N LEU A 130 -13.06 -8.66 -22.12
CA LEU A 130 -12.75 -7.62 -23.11
C LEU A 130 -12.29 -6.33 -22.42
N GLU A 131 -12.97 -5.92 -21.36
CA GLU A 131 -12.65 -4.76 -20.54
C GLU A 131 -11.25 -4.83 -19.92
N ASN A 132 -10.70 -6.02 -19.70
CA ASN A 132 -9.41 -6.26 -19.07
C ASN A 132 -8.26 -6.43 -20.07
N THR A 133 -8.52 -6.23 -21.37
CA THR A 133 -7.54 -6.34 -22.45
C THR A 133 -6.27 -5.53 -22.12
N GLY A 134 -5.11 -6.19 -22.21
CA GLY A 134 -3.79 -5.58 -21.95
C GLY A 134 -3.30 -5.66 -20.50
N LEU A 135 -4.13 -6.05 -19.53
CA LEU A 135 -3.73 -6.12 -18.11
C LEU A 135 -2.83 -7.32 -17.76
N LYS A 136 -2.77 -8.34 -18.62
CA LYS A 136 -1.86 -9.50 -18.47
C LYS A 136 -0.40 -9.09 -18.25
N ARG A 137 0.06 -8.03 -18.93
CA ARG A 137 1.43 -7.52 -18.77
C ARG A 137 1.66 -6.93 -17.37
N SER A 138 0.69 -6.18 -16.85
CA SER A 138 0.73 -5.61 -15.51
C SER A 138 0.74 -6.71 -14.45
N LEU A 139 -0.15 -7.71 -14.57
CA LEU A 139 -0.18 -8.81 -13.62
C LEU A 139 1.13 -9.60 -13.62
N LYS A 140 1.73 -9.86 -14.80
CA LYS A 140 3.02 -10.53 -14.91
C LYS A 140 4.18 -9.81 -14.20
N ILE A 141 4.11 -8.48 -14.08
CA ILE A 141 5.08 -7.73 -13.28
C ILE A 141 4.88 -8.04 -11.80
N LEU A 142 3.62 -8.02 -11.34
CA LEU A 142 3.27 -8.32 -9.96
C LEU A 142 3.51 -9.79 -9.59
N GLU A 143 3.35 -10.74 -10.50
CA GLU A 143 3.70 -12.16 -10.27
C GLU A 143 5.15 -12.34 -9.78
N LYS A 144 6.08 -11.54 -10.31
CA LYS A 144 7.48 -11.55 -9.85
C LYS A 144 7.61 -11.05 -8.41
N VAL A 145 6.92 -9.97 -8.07
CA VAL A 145 6.89 -9.43 -6.70
C VAL A 145 6.24 -10.45 -5.75
N LYS A 146 5.12 -11.03 -6.18
CA LYS A 146 4.34 -11.99 -5.42
C LYS A 146 5.21 -13.18 -5.01
N ALA A 147 5.99 -13.74 -5.94
CA ALA A 147 6.88 -14.86 -5.67
C ALA A 147 7.93 -14.53 -4.58
N GLU A 148 8.54 -13.34 -4.64
CA GLU A 148 9.55 -12.92 -3.66
C GLU A 148 8.93 -12.64 -2.28
N VAL A 149 7.81 -11.91 -2.24
CA VAL A 149 7.13 -11.55 -0.98
C VAL A 149 6.55 -12.79 -0.30
N ASP A 150 5.88 -13.68 -1.05
CA ASP A 150 5.27 -14.90 -0.49
C ASP A 150 6.30 -15.86 0.10
N SER A 151 7.56 -15.84 -0.39
CA SER A 151 8.64 -16.66 0.17
C SER A 151 8.97 -16.31 1.63
N VAL A 152 8.63 -15.09 2.05
CA VAL A 152 8.84 -14.58 3.41
C VAL A 152 7.54 -14.63 4.21
N ARG A 153 6.49 -13.99 3.69
CA ARG A 153 5.15 -14.01 4.29
C ARG A 153 4.11 -13.90 3.17
N PRO A 154 3.15 -14.83 3.08
CA PRO A 154 2.07 -14.73 2.12
C PRO A 154 1.33 -13.39 2.22
N VAL A 155 1.18 -12.71 1.07
CA VAL A 155 0.38 -11.49 0.93
C VAL A 155 -0.73 -11.77 -0.07
N SER A 156 -1.93 -11.21 0.12
CA SER A 156 -3.02 -11.40 -0.83
C SER A 156 -2.74 -10.68 -2.16
N TRP A 157 -3.34 -11.16 -3.25
CA TRP A 157 -3.32 -10.44 -4.53
C TRP A 157 -3.95 -9.06 -4.38
N ALA A 158 -5.07 -8.96 -3.66
CA ALA A 158 -5.75 -7.70 -3.36
C ALA A 158 -4.79 -6.66 -2.72
N ASP A 159 -4.02 -7.08 -1.71
CA ASP A 159 -3.05 -6.23 -1.04
C ASP A 159 -1.89 -5.83 -1.96
N LEU A 160 -1.33 -6.79 -2.70
CA LEU A 160 -0.23 -6.51 -3.63
C LEU A 160 -0.66 -5.52 -4.72
N ILE A 161 -1.84 -5.70 -5.31
CA ILE A 161 -2.37 -4.84 -6.37
C ILE A 161 -2.61 -3.42 -5.83
N ALA A 162 -3.28 -3.29 -4.69
CA ALA A 162 -3.54 -1.99 -4.06
C ALA A 162 -2.23 -1.27 -3.67
N ALA A 163 -1.28 -1.96 -3.05
CA ALA A 163 0.01 -1.37 -2.69
C ALA A 163 0.84 -0.96 -3.92
N ALA A 164 0.86 -1.78 -4.98
CA ALA A 164 1.59 -1.49 -6.20
C ALA A 164 1.02 -0.28 -6.95
N GLY A 165 -0.32 -0.11 -6.96
CA GLY A 165 -0.95 1.08 -7.52
C GLY A 165 -0.58 2.36 -6.75
N ALA A 166 -0.62 2.32 -5.42
CA ALA A 166 -0.19 3.44 -4.58
C ALA A 166 1.29 3.81 -4.83
N TYR A 167 2.16 2.81 -4.94
CA TYR A 167 3.57 3.03 -5.27
C TYR A 167 3.76 3.61 -6.68
N ALA A 168 2.97 3.15 -7.66
CA ALA A 168 2.99 3.66 -9.02
C ALA A 168 2.71 5.18 -9.09
N VAL A 169 1.78 5.68 -8.26
CA VAL A 169 1.53 7.13 -8.12
C VAL A 169 2.75 7.86 -7.58
N SER A 170 3.29 7.36 -6.46
CA SER A 170 4.41 8.00 -5.76
C SER A 170 5.67 8.11 -6.64
N ILE A 171 6.07 7.02 -7.32
CA ILE A 171 7.27 7.08 -8.18
C ILE A 171 7.10 7.98 -9.40
N CYS A 172 5.87 8.24 -9.80
CA CYS A 172 5.54 9.18 -10.87
C CYS A 172 5.47 10.64 -10.39
N GLY A 173 5.72 10.91 -9.10
CA GLY A 173 5.73 12.25 -8.52
C GLY A 173 4.40 12.69 -7.92
N GLY A 174 3.42 11.78 -7.82
CA GLY A 174 2.14 12.03 -7.17
C GLY A 174 2.22 11.90 -5.64
N PRO A 175 1.08 11.96 -4.94
CA PRO A 175 1.03 11.85 -3.49
C PRO A 175 1.47 10.47 -3.00
N ASN A 176 2.02 10.43 -1.79
CA ASN A 176 2.21 9.18 -1.05
C ASN A 176 0.86 8.71 -0.51
N ILE A 177 0.49 7.47 -0.82
CA ILE A 177 -0.78 6.87 -0.43
C ILE A 177 -0.48 5.68 0.48
N ASN A 178 -0.90 5.77 1.75
CA ASN A 178 -0.76 4.67 2.69
C ASN A 178 -1.93 3.70 2.52
N VAL A 179 -1.63 2.48 2.08
CA VAL A 179 -2.61 1.42 1.88
C VAL A 179 -2.48 0.42 3.03
N ASP A 180 -3.57 0.20 3.76
CA ASP A 180 -3.63 -0.85 4.77
C ASP A 180 -3.59 -2.23 4.10
N LEU A 181 -2.92 -3.18 4.74
CA LEU A 181 -2.86 -4.59 4.31
C LEU A 181 -3.78 -5.46 5.18
N GLY A 182 -4.01 -6.69 4.74
CA GLY A 182 -4.87 -7.68 5.39
C GLY A 182 -6.11 -8.03 4.57
N ARG A 183 -6.17 -7.66 3.28
CA ARG A 183 -7.29 -8.03 2.42
C ARG A 183 -7.31 -9.54 2.17
N VAL A 184 -8.51 -10.10 2.06
CA VAL A 184 -8.74 -11.51 1.75
C VAL A 184 -9.04 -11.65 0.27
N ASP A 185 -8.30 -12.52 -0.42
CA ASP A 185 -8.52 -12.79 -1.83
C ASP A 185 -9.87 -13.49 -2.07
N ALA A 186 -10.52 -13.11 -3.17
CA ALA A 186 -11.60 -13.85 -3.77
C ALA A 186 -11.07 -15.16 -4.37
N MET A 187 -11.93 -16.18 -4.41
CA MET A 187 -11.60 -17.48 -5.00
C MET A 187 -12.24 -17.70 -6.38
N VAL A 188 -13.03 -16.71 -6.83
CA VAL A 188 -13.83 -16.73 -8.06
C VAL A 188 -13.83 -15.32 -8.67
N PRO A 189 -14.08 -15.18 -9.99
CA PRO A 189 -14.23 -13.87 -10.61
C PRO A 189 -15.46 -13.12 -10.08
N ASP A 190 -15.38 -11.80 -10.07
CA ASP A 190 -16.51 -10.91 -9.79
C ASP A 190 -17.47 -10.83 -10.97
N PRO A 191 -18.73 -10.38 -10.78
CA PRO A 191 -19.70 -10.25 -11.88
C PRO A 191 -19.29 -9.24 -12.96
N GLU A 192 -19.63 -9.56 -14.21
CA GLU A 192 -19.36 -8.74 -15.40
C GLU A 192 -20.24 -7.47 -15.48
N GLY A 193 -19.87 -6.55 -16.38
CA GLY A 193 -20.69 -5.39 -16.71
C GLY A 193 -20.72 -4.31 -15.63
N ARG A 194 -19.72 -4.31 -14.72
CA ARG A 194 -19.65 -3.36 -13.60
C ARG A 194 -18.69 -2.20 -13.82
N LEU A 195 -17.80 -2.28 -14.80
CA LEU A 195 -16.87 -1.20 -15.14
C LEU A 195 -17.48 -0.21 -16.16
N PRO A 196 -17.17 1.10 -16.06
CA PRO A 196 -17.56 2.05 -17.10
C PRO A 196 -16.74 1.81 -18.38
N GLU A 197 -17.37 1.98 -19.54
CA GLU A 197 -16.69 1.87 -20.83
C GLU A 197 -16.06 3.19 -21.26
N GLU A 198 -14.96 3.13 -22.02
CA GLU A 198 -14.22 4.31 -22.48
C GLU A 198 -15.04 5.22 -23.43
N THR A 199 -16.10 4.69 -24.05
CA THR A 199 -16.97 5.40 -25.01
C THR A 199 -18.23 5.99 -24.37
N GLN A 200 -18.48 5.71 -23.09
CA GLN A 200 -19.71 6.13 -22.41
C GLN A 200 -19.77 7.63 -22.17
N GLY A 201 -20.98 8.18 -22.28
CA GLY A 201 -21.26 9.56 -21.90
C GLY A 201 -21.25 9.77 -20.39
N VAL A 202 -21.17 11.04 -19.97
CA VAL A 202 -20.98 11.46 -18.57
C VAL A 202 -22.07 10.93 -17.62
N ALA A 203 -23.32 10.82 -18.07
CA ALA A 203 -24.41 10.29 -17.25
C ALA A 203 -24.17 8.81 -16.85
N SER A 204 -23.74 7.97 -17.79
CA SER A 204 -23.44 6.55 -17.53
C SER A 204 -22.23 6.39 -16.62
N VAL A 205 -21.18 7.21 -16.83
CA VAL A 205 -19.98 7.21 -15.98
C VAL A 205 -20.34 7.62 -14.55
N LYS A 206 -21.09 8.72 -14.36
CA LYS A 206 -21.57 9.17 -13.04
C LYS A 206 -22.43 8.09 -12.36
N GLN A 207 -23.33 7.44 -13.10
CA GLN A 207 -24.16 6.37 -12.56
C GLN A 207 -23.32 5.16 -12.13
N SER A 208 -22.32 4.76 -12.90
CA SER A 208 -21.40 3.67 -12.56
C SER A 208 -20.62 3.95 -11.27
N PHE A 209 -20.07 5.16 -11.11
CA PHE A 209 -19.38 5.58 -9.89
C PHE A 209 -20.32 5.73 -8.69
N LYS A 210 -21.53 6.26 -8.90
CA LYS A 210 -22.55 6.37 -7.86
C LYS A 210 -22.97 4.99 -7.31
N ARG A 211 -23.11 3.98 -8.18
CA ARG A 211 -23.41 2.58 -7.78
C ARG A 211 -22.32 1.99 -6.87
N LYS A 212 -21.08 2.42 -7.04
CA LYS A 212 -19.92 2.10 -6.19
C LYS A 212 -19.83 2.95 -4.92
N GLY A 213 -20.69 3.96 -4.77
CA GLY A 213 -20.69 4.87 -3.62
C GLY A 213 -19.76 6.09 -3.77
N PHE A 214 -19.34 6.43 -4.98
CA PHE A 214 -18.50 7.61 -5.25
C PHE A 214 -19.34 8.82 -5.68
N SER A 215 -18.92 9.98 -5.21
CA SER A 215 -19.43 11.30 -5.61
C SER A 215 -18.84 11.74 -6.94
N THR A 216 -19.41 12.81 -7.52
CA THR A 216 -18.86 13.43 -8.74
C THR A 216 -17.44 13.96 -8.53
N GLN A 217 -17.13 14.49 -7.34
CA GLN A 217 -15.77 14.94 -6.99
C GLN A 217 -14.77 13.79 -7.05
N GLU A 218 -15.10 12.66 -6.44
CA GLU A 218 -14.22 11.50 -6.38
C GLU A 218 -14.07 10.81 -7.73
N LEU A 219 -15.14 10.79 -8.55
CA LEU A 219 -15.07 10.40 -9.96
C LEU A 219 -14.02 11.25 -10.69
N VAL A 220 -14.16 12.58 -10.64
CA VAL A 220 -13.24 13.48 -11.36
C VAL A 220 -11.81 13.33 -10.84
N ALA A 221 -11.63 13.21 -9.53
CA ALA A 221 -10.31 12.96 -8.93
C ALA A 221 -9.70 11.67 -9.48
N LEU A 222 -10.40 10.53 -9.41
CA LEU A 222 -9.91 9.24 -9.90
C LEU A 222 -9.64 9.23 -11.41
N SER A 223 -10.43 9.96 -12.21
CA SER A 223 -10.16 10.15 -13.64
C SER A 223 -8.81 10.82 -13.92
N GLY A 224 -8.29 11.62 -12.97
CA GLY A 224 -6.94 12.18 -13.02
C GLY A 224 -5.81 11.16 -13.16
N ALA A 225 -6.05 9.87 -12.85
CA ALA A 225 -5.10 8.80 -13.15
C ALA A 225 -4.72 8.71 -14.64
N HIS A 226 -5.57 9.20 -15.54
CA HIS A 226 -5.29 9.29 -16.98
C HIS A 226 -4.20 10.29 -17.36
N THR A 227 -3.67 11.07 -16.40
CA THR A 227 -2.43 11.83 -16.59
C THR A 227 -1.23 10.91 -16.86
N LEU A 228 -1.28 9.66 -16.41
CA LEU A 228 -0.29 8.64 -16.73
C LEU A 228 -0.69 7.81 -17.96
N GLY A 229 0.32 7.36 -18.69
CA GLY A 229 0.16 6.56 -19.90
C GLY A 229 -0.13 7.39 -21.15
N ASN A 230 -0.35 6.68 -22.26
CA ASN A 230 -0.35 7.28 -23.59
C ASN A 230 -1.77 7.72 -24.02
N LYS A 231 -2.44 8.55 -23.20
CA LYS A 231 -3.75 9.13 -23.52
C LYS A 231 -3.66 10.60 -23.99
N GLY A 232 -2.45 11.13 -24.17
CA GLY A 232 -2.21 12.48 -24.69
C GLY A 232 -2.27 13.61 -23.65
N PHE A 233 -2.26 13.30 -22.35
CA PHE A 233 -2.39 14.26 -21.25
C PHE A 233 -1.06 14.74 -20.66
N GLY A 234 -0.12 15.16 -21.51
CA GLY A 234 1.21 15.62 -21.07
C GLY A 234 2.23 14.47 -21.01
N ASN A 235 3.08 14.45 -19.99
CA ASN A 235 4.14 13.43 -19.86
C ASN A 235 3.54 12.12 -19.32
N PRO A 236 3.63 10.99 -20.05
CA PRO A 236 2.97 9.74 -19.70
C PRO A 236 3.51 9.06 -18.42
N THR A 237 4.58 9.60 -17.82
CA THR A 237 5.27 9.04 -16.65
C THR A 237 5.34 9.99 -15.47
N VAL A 238 4.67 11.14 -15.55
CA VAL A 238 4.60 12.15 -14.49
C VAL A 238 3.15 12.27 -14.02
N PHE A 239 2.92 12.05 -12.73
CA PHE A 239 1.61 12.19 -12.11
C PHE A 239 1.45 13.63 -11.65
N ASP A 240 0.74 14.44 -12.45
CA ASP A 240 0.50 15.86 -12.19
C ASP A 240 -0.93 16.25 -12.62
N ASN A 241 -1.26 17.54 -12.61
CA ASN A 241 -2.59 18.02 -13.00
C ASN A 241 -2.75 18.33 -14.51
N SER A 242 -1.83 17.85 -15.37
CA SER A 242 -1.89 18.07 -16.82
C SER A 242 -3.16 17.52 -17.45
N TYR A 243 -3.69 16.41 -16.94
CA TYR A 243 -5.00 15.86 -17.34
C TYR A 243 -6.09 16.94 -17.37
N TYR A 244 -6.24 17.71 -16.29
CA TYR A 244 -7.29 18.73 -16.19
C TYR A 244 -7.00 19.97 -17.03
N LYS A 245 -5.73 20.41 -17.09
CA LYS A 245 -5.33 21.56 -17.92
C LYS A 245 -5.63 21.31 -19.39
N VAL A 246 -5.17 20.17 -19.91
CA VAL A 246 -5.40 19.77 -21.30
C VAL A 246 -6.88 19.54 -21.60
N LEU A 247 -7.66 19.01 -20.65
CA LEU A 247 -9.12 18.89 -20.82
C LEU A 247 -9.82 20.24 -21.03
N LEU A 248 -9.33 21.31 -20.40
CA LEU A 248 -9.89 22.66 -20.53
C LEU A 248 -9.42 23.39 -21.80
N GLU A 249 -8.31 22.97 -22.39
CA GLU A 249 -7.76 23.55 -23.62
C GLU A 249 -8.54 23.09 -24.87
N LYS A 250 -9.66 23.75 -25.12
CA LYS A 250 -10.47 23.57 -26.34
C LYS A 250 -10.02 24.53 -27.45
N PRO A 251 -10.01 24.10 -28.73
CA PRO A 251 -10.22 22.74 -29.22
C PRO A 251 -8.99 21.86 -28.96
N TRP A 252 -9.22 20.56 -28.68
CA TRP A 252 -8.16 19.56 -28.54
C TRP A 252 -7.50 19.29 -29.90
N SER A 253 -6.66 20.22 -30.34
CA SER A 253 -5.95 20.15 -31.61
C SER A 253 -4.50 19.79 -31.33
N SER A 254 -4.07 18.61 -31.76
CA SER A 254 -2.64 18.38 -31.95
C SER A 254 -2.19 19.16 -33.18
N SER A 255 -1.02 19.80 -33.13
CA SER A 255 -0.35 20.42 -34.28
C SER A 255 -0.17 19.48 -35.48
N ASP A 256 -0.28 18.17 -35.25
CA ASP A 256 0.10 17.11 -36.18
C ASP A 256 -1.12 16.45 -36.88
N GLY A 257 -2.31 17.05 -36.76
CA GLY A 257 -3.53 16.54 -37.40
C GLY A 257 -4.20 15.33 -36.71
N MET A 258 -3.64 14.83 -35.60
CA MET A 258 -4.16 13.72 -34.79
C MET A 258 -5.11 14.18 -33.66
N SER A 259 -5.92 15.21 -33.91
CA SER A 259 -6.85 15.84 -32.94
C SER A 259 -7.83 14.86 -32.27
N GLY A 260 -8.08 13.69 -32.87
CA GLY A 260 -8.92 12.63 -32.31
C GLY A 260 -8.28 11.78 -31.20
N MET A 261 -7.00 11.97 -30.86
CA MET A 261 -6.26 11.05 -29.96
C MET A 261 -6.03 11.56 -28.54
N ILE A 262 -6.38 12.81 -28.20
CA ILE A 262 -6.24 13.30 -26.81
C ILE A 262 -7.49 12.92 -26.00
N GLY A 263 -7.24 12.13 -24.96
CA GLY A 263 -8.24 11.59 -24.06
C GLY A 263 -9.18 10.58 -24.69
N LEU A 264 -9.89 9.87 -23.83
CA LEU A 264 -11.00 9.01 -24.22
C LEU A 264 -12.26 9.85 -24.50
N PRO A 265 -13.24 9.30 -25.24
CA PRO A 265 -14.56 9.91 -25.34
C PRO A 265 -15.18 10.20 -23.95
N SER A 266 -15.01 9.29 -22.98
CA SER A 266 -15.48 9.48 -21.60
C SER A 266 -14.80 10.65 -20.90
N ASP A 267 -13.49 10.85 -21.08
CA ASP A 267 -12.76 12.01 -20.53
C ASP A 267 -13.34 13.32 -21.07
N ARG A 268 -13.55 13.39 -22.40
CA ARG A 268 -14.14 14.56 -23.06
C ARG A 268 -15.61 14.77 -22.71
N ALA A 269 -16.31 13.74 -22.26
CA ALA A 269 -17.68 13.87 -21.78
C ALA A 269 -17.74 14.54 -20.41
N LEU A 270 -16.73 14.37 -19.54
CA LEU A 270 -16.70 14.99 -18.21
C LEU A 270 -16.73 16.52 -18.29
N VAL A 271 -16.07 17.14 -19.27
CA VAL A 271 -16.07 18.61 -19.43
C VAL A 271 -17.40 19.17 -19.95
N GLN A 272 -18.39 18.32 -20.24
CA GLN A 272 -19.74 18.71 -20.70
C GLN A 272 -20.76 18.73 -19.56
N ASP A 273 -20.42 18.19 -18.37
CA ASP A 273 -21.26 18.23 -17.17
C ASP A 273 -20.78 19.34 -16.23
N ASP A 274 -21.68 20.24 -15.82
CA ASP A 274 -21.32 21.43 -15.02
C ASP A 274 -20.68 21.09 -13.67
N GLU A 275 -21.10 19.98 -13.05
CA GLU A 275 -20.57 19.55 -11.76
C GLU A 275 -19.16 18.95 -11.92
N CYS A 276 -18.95 18.12 -12.94
CA CYS A 276 -17.62 17.63 -13.31
C CYS A 276 -16.68 18.78 -13.69
N LEU A 277 -17.13 19.69 -14.55
CA LEU A 277 -16.36 20.84 -15.01
C LEU A 277 -15.89 21.71 -13.84
N ARG A 278 -16.74 21.91 -12.82
CA ARG A 278 -16.38 22.65 -11.60
C ARG A 278 -15.16 22.05 -10.89
N TRP A 279 -15.10 20.72 -10.75
CA TRP A 279 -13.97 20.03 -10.12
C TRP A 279 -12.75 20.01 -11.02
N ILE A 280 -12.93 19.80 -12.33
CA ILE A 280 -11.86 19.89 -13.33
C ILE A 280 -11.17 21.25 -13.27
N SER A 281 -11.94 22.35 -13.24
CA SER A 281 -11.39 23.70 -13.15
C SER A 281 -10.61 23.95 -11.87
N LYS A 282 -11.05 23.41 -10.73
CA LYS A 282 -10.31 23.50 -9.46
C LYS A 282 -8.98 22.75 -9.54
N TYR A 283 -9.01 21.49 -9.96
CA TYR A 283 -7.80 20.66 -10.04
C TYR A 283 -6.80 21.16 -11.10
N ALA A 284 -7.27 21.82 -12.17
CA ALA A 284 -6.40 22.41 -13.17
C ALA A 284 -5.51 23.55 -12.63
N VAL A 285 -6.00 24.31 -11.64
CA VAL A 285 -5.25 25.43 -11.03
C VAL A 285 -4.61 25.07 -9.69
N ASP A 286 -5.07 24.00 -9.04
CA ASP A 286 -4.61 23.56 -7.72
C ASP A 286 -4.26 22.07 -7.74
N GLN A 287 -2.97 21.77 -7.96
CA GLN A 287 -2.46 20.40 -7.99
C GLN A 287 -2.46 19.75 -6.61
N ASP A 288 -2.25 20.52 -5.54
CA ASP A 288 -2.19 19.98 -4.18
C ASP A 288 -3.59 19.52 -3.75
N LEU A 289 -4.63 20.28 -4.10
CA LEU A 289 -6.01 19.86 -3.92
C LEU A 289 -6.33 18.58 -4.70
N PHE A 290 -5.89 18.49 -5.97
CA PHE A 290 -6.04 17.26 -6.75
C PHE A 290 -5.35 16.07 -6.07
N PHE A 291 -4.12 16.24 -5.60
CA PHE A 291 -3.36 15.16 -4.96
C PHE A 291 -4.04 14.69 -3.66
N GLU A 292 -4.54 15.62 -2.84
CA GLU A 292 -5.26 15.29 -1.62
C GLU A 292 -6.54 14.50 -1.92
N ASP A 293 -7.36 15.00 -2.84
CA ASP A 293 -8.63 14.37 -3.20
C ASP A 293 -8.42 13.03 -3.92
N PHE A 294 -7.39 12.91 -4.77
CA PHE A 294 -7.02 11.65 -5.42
C PHE A 294 -6.60 10.60 -4.39
N LYS A 295 -5.73 10.96 -3.44
CA LYS A 295 -5.29 10.06 -2.37
C LYS A 295 -6.49 9.55 -1.56
N ASN A 296 -7.41 10.44 -1.19
CA ASN A 296 -8.59 10.08 -0.40
C ASN A 296 -9.56 9.19 -1.20
N ALA A 297 -9.80 9.51 -2.48
CA ALA A 297 -10.63 8.70 -3.37
C ALA A 297 -9.99 7.33 -3.67
N TYR A 298 -8.66 7.26 -3.80
CA TYR A 298 -7.92 6.01 -3.99
C TYR A 298 -8.05 5.10 -2.77
N ILE A 299 -7.85 5.63 -1.55
CA ILE A 299 -8.02 4.85 -0.31
C ILE A 299 -9.45 4.29 -0.23
N LYS A 300 -10.45 5.12 -0.54
CA LYS A 300 -11.85 4.66 -0.60
C LYS A 300 -12.06 3.57 -1.65
N LEU A 301 -11.46 3.71 -2.84
CA LEU A 301 -11.51 2.70 -3.90
C LEU A 301 -10.96 1.35 -3.44
N VAL A 302 -9.74 1.33 -2.90
CA VAL A 302 -9.09 0.08 -2.49
C VAL A 302 -9.64 -0.52 -1.18
N ASN A 303 -10.51 0.20 -0.48
CA ASN A 303 -11.19 -0.30 0.72
C ASN A 303 -12.65 -0.69 0.45
N SER A 304 -13.21 -0.31 -0.70
CA SER A 304 -14.58 -0.64 -1.07
C SER A 304 -14.70 -2.12 -1.43
N GLY A 305 -15.66 -2.82 -0.80
CA GLY A 305 -15.90 -4.25 -1.01
C GLY A 305 -14.85 -5.20 -0.44
N ALA A 306 -13.72 -4.68 0.07
CA ALA A 306 -12.65 -5.46 0.64
C ALA A 306 -13.10 -6.19 1.92
N LYS A 307 -12.75 -7.47 2.01
CA LYS A 307 -12.86 -8.26 3.25
C LYS A 307 -11.50 -8.31 3.92
N TRP A 308 -11.47 -8.24 5.24
CA TRP A 308 -10.23 -8.08 6.00
C TRP A 308 -10.01 -9.23 6.97
N ASN A 309 -8.76 -9.67 7.06
CA ASN A 309 -8.26 -10.53 8.12
C ASN A 309 -7.08 -9.83 8.82
N TRP A 310 -7.39 -9.11 9.91
CA TRP A 310 -6.39 -8.40 10.72
C TRP A 310 -5.53 -9.32 11.60
N SER A 311 -5.72 -10.63 11.49
CA SER A 311 -5.05 -11.63 12.32
C SER A 311 -3.68 -12.06 11.76
N THR A 312 -3.37 -11.67 10.52
CA THR A 312 -2.18 -12.05 9.74
C THR A 312 -1.22 -10.90 9.55
#